data_AF-A0A7L7VQB0-F1
#
_entry.id   AF-A0A7L7VQB0-F1
#
_cell.length_a   1.000
_cell.length_b   1.000
_cell.length_c   1.000
_cell.angle_alpha   90.00
_cell.angle_beta   90.00
_cell.angle_gamma   90.00
#
_symmetry.space_group_name_H-M   'P 1'
#
loop_
_entity.id
_entity.type
_entity.pdbx_description
1 polymer ?
#
loop_
_entity_poly.entity_id
_entity_poly.type
_entity_poly.pdbx_seq_one_letter_code
_entity_poly.pdbx_strand_id
1 'polypeptide(L)' 'MTREEAYAGCPSDSYVEFYGGQWLVVPLAPVEQPSFFTCLPRSRRGTHH' A
#
# COMPACT_ATOMS: atom_id res chain seq x y z
N MET A 1 17.36 18.90 -3.44
CA MET A 1 17.04 17.57 -3.97
C MET A 1 16.35 17.75 -5.31
N THR A 2 16.91 17.18 -6.37
CA THR A 2 16.27 17.08 -7.68
C THR A 2 15.27 15.92 -7.69
N ARG A 3 14.43 15.86 -8.73
CA ARG A 3 13.51 14.73 -8.92
C ARG A 3 14.29 13.42 -9.07
N GLU A 4 15.37 13.44 -9.84
CA GLU A 4 16.21 12.30 -10.14
C GLU A 4 16.94 11.79 -8.89
N GLU A 5 17.40 12.69 -8.03
CA GLU A 5 17.96 12.34 -6.71
C GLU A 5 16.92 11.68 -5.80
N ALA A 6 15.68 12.17 -5.80
CA ALA A 6 14.59 11.57 -5.02
C ALA A 6 14.24 10.16 -5.51
N TYR A 7 14.16 9.96 -6.84
CA TYR A 7 13.91 8.63 -7.42
C TYR A 7 15.05 7.64 -7.16
N ALA A 8 16.31 8.08 -7.23
CA ALA A 8 17.46 7.19 -7.04
C ALA A 8 17.50 6.56 -5.65
N GLY A 9 16.98 7.26 -4.63
CA GLY A 9 16.88 6.78 -3.25
C GLY A 9 15.50 6.28 -2.83
N CYS A 10 14.51 6.23 -3.74
CA CYS A 10 13.14 5.88 -3.40
C CYS A 10 13.01 4.39 -3.10
N PRO A 11 12.61 4.00 -1.87
CA PRO A 11 12.31 2.61 -1.55
C PRO A 11 11.10 2.09 -2.36
N SER A 12 10.99 0.77 -2.50
CA SER A 12 9.90 0.14 -3.27
C SER A 12 8.51 0.30 -2.64
N ASP A 13 8.44 0.62 -1.35
CA ASP A 13 7.21 0.86 -0.59
C ASP A 13 6.87 2.35 -0.47
N SER A 14 7.43 3.18 -1.34
CA SER A 14 7.29 4.64 -1.31
C SER A 14 7.09 5.21 -2.71
N TYR A 15 6.66 6.46 -2.80
CA TYR A 15 6.56 7.22 -4.05
C TYR A 15 7.17 8.61 -3.91
N VAL A 16 7.52 9.22 -5.04
CA VAL A 16 8.06 10.59 -5.08
C VAL A 16 6.92 11.57 -5.36
N GLU A 17 6.81 12.61 -4.55
CA GLU A 17 5.82 13.69 -4.69
C GLU A 17 6.49 15.07 -4.64
N PHE A 18 5.96 16.03 -5.41
CA PHE A 18 6.40 17.42 -5.34
C PHE A 18 5.44 18.24 -4.48
N TYR A 19 5.90 18.71 -3.33
CA TYR A 19 5.10 19.45 -2.38
C TYR A 19 5.91 20.59 -1.75
N GLY A 20 5.33 21.79 -1.65
CA GLY A 20 5.96 22.93 -0.99
C GLY A 20 7.30 23.37 -1.62
N GLY A 21 7.47 23.20 -2.93
CA GLY A 21 8.70 23.60 -3.63
C GLY A 21 9.86 22.60 -3.52
N GLN A 22 9.61 21.41 -2.98
CA GLN A 22 10.61 20.35 -2.81
C GLN A 22 10.07 18.98 -3.24
N TRP A 23 10.99 18.12 -3.66
CA TRP A 23 10.70 16.70 -3.91
C TRP A 23 10.82 15.91 -2.61
N LEU A 24 9.83 15.07 -2.33
CA LEU A 24 9.73 14.26 -1.12
C LEU A 24 9.54 12.79 -1.50
N VAL A 25 10.10 11.89 -0.69
CA VAL A 25 9.79 10.45 -0.73
C VAL A 25 8.71 10.19 0.32
N VAL A 26 7.53 9.76 -0.13
CA VAL A 26 6.35 9.55 0.70
C VAL A 26 6.11 8.04 0.84
N PRO A 27 6.11 7.50 2.07
CA PRO A 27 5.78 6.10 2.31
C PRO A 27 4.36 5.76 1.87
N LEU A 28 4.16 4.59 1.29
CA LEU A 28 2.83 4.05 1.08
C LEU A 28 2.20 3.75 2.44
N ALA A 29 1.07 4.37 2.73
CA ALA A 29 0.30 4.01 3.92
C ALA A 29 -0.22 2.57 3.76
N PRO A 30 -0.14 1.73 4.81
CA PRO A 30 -0.79 0.43 4.79
C PRO A 30 -2.29 0.62 4.56
N VAL A 31 -2.83 -0.14 3.60
CA VAL A 31 -4.27 -0.18 3.35
C VAL A 31 -4.91 -0.92 4.52
N GLU A 32 -5.57 -0.19 5.42
CA GLU A 32 -6.47 -0.82 6.39
C GLU A 32 -7.68 -1.37 5.63
N GLN A 33 -7.75 -2.70 5.48
CA GLN A 33 -8.94 -3.33 4.94
C GLN A 33 -10.10 -3.12 5.92
N PRO A 34 -11.23 -2.55 5.47
CA PRO A 34 -12.41 -2.47 6.30
C PRO A 34 -12.88 -3.86 6.72
N SER A 35 -13.34 -3.99 7.97
CA SER A 35 -13.73 -5.27 8.57
C SER A 35 -14.83 -6.02 7.81
N PHE A 36 -15.63 -5.32 7.00
CA PHE A 36 -16.69 -5.91 6.19
C PHE A 36 -16.20 -6.65 4.93
N PHE A 37 -14.91 -6.54 4.57
CA PHE A 37 -14.26 -7.32 3.51
C PHE A 37 -13.53 -8.56 4.04
N THR A 38 -13.95 -9.12 5.19
CA THR A 38 -13.44 -10.42 5.60
C THR A 38 -13.95 -11.48 4.63
N CYS A 39 -13.05 -12.10 3.87
CA CYS A 39 -13.33 -13.34 3.16
C CYS A 39 -13.67 -14.41 4.21
N LEU A 40 -14.96 -14.59 4.50
CA LEU A 40 -15.41 -15.68 5.34
C LEU A 40 -14.99 -16.98 4.66
N PRO A 41 -14.26 -17.88 5.36
CA PRO A 41 -13.93 -19.18 4.79
C PRO A 41 -15.26 -19.84 4.39
N ARG A 42 -15.36 -20.20 3.10
CA ARG A 42 -16.55 -20.84 2.54
C ARG A 42 -16.83 -22.07 3.39
N SER A 43 -17.91 -22.05 4.17
CA SER A 43 -18.32 -23.19 4.97
C SER A 43 -18.42 -24.38 4.04
N ARG A 44 -17.46 -25.31 4.13
CA ARG A 44 -17.54 -26.58 3.43
C ARG A 44 -18.84 -27.20 3.93
N ARG A 45 -19.86 -27.26 3.08
CA ARG A 45 -21.00 -28.16 3.30
C ARG A 45 -20.39 -29.54 3.45
N GLY A 46 -20.21 -29.99 4.69
CA GLY A 46 -20.03 -31.39 4.99
C GLY A 46 -21.29 -32.06 4.51
N THR A 47 -21.21 -32.75 3.38
CA THR A 47 -22.09 -33.90 3.11
C THR A 47 -21.81 -34.91 4.20
N HIS A 48 -22.57 -34.83 5.30
CA HIS A 48 -22.73 -35.92 6.24
C HIS A 48 -23.91 -36.77 5.78
N HIS A 49 -23.59 -38.05 5.57
CA HIS A 49 -24.43 -39.25 5.48
C HIS A 49 -25.58 -39.29 4.47
#